data_AF-Q31XC0-F1
#
_entry.id   AF-Q31XC0-F1
#
_cell.length_a   1.000
_cell.length_b   1.000
_cell.length_c   1.000
_cell.angle_alpha   90.00
_cell.angle_beta   90.00
_cell.angle_gamma   90.00
#
_symmetry.space_group_name_H-M   'P 1'
#
loop_
_entity.id
_entity.type
_entity.pdbx_description
1 polymer ?
#
loop_
_entity_poly.entity_id
_entity_poly.type
_entity_poly.pdbx_seq_one_letter_code
_entity_poly.pdbx_strand_id
1 'polypeptide(L)'
;MTTFIQLHLLTAYPAANLNRDDSGSPKTVILGGATRLRVSSQSLKRAWRTSELFEQALAGHIGVRSGRIAREAATILIEKGIEDKKAIEWAVEIADYLGKAKKDKKQKNDKKPKDPLTSAETEQLVHISPAEFDAVKALAHQLAEEKRAPKEKDLALLRKDRMAVDIAMFGRMLAKKPGFNVEAACQVAHAFGVSETIVENDFFTAVDDLRQASEDAGAGHVDETGFGSALFYTYILSALIKICW
;
A
#
# COMPACT_ATOMS: atom_id res chain seq x y z
N MET A 1 8.24 -14.94 29.06
CA MET A 1 9.26 -15.66 28.26
C MET A 1 8.96 -15.35 26.80
N THR A 2 9.76 -14.55 26.11
CA THR A 2 9.49 -14.12 24.73
C THR A 2 9.77 -15.26 23.76
N THR A 3 8.74 -15.90 23.23
CA THR A 3 8.87 -16.96 22.21
C THR A 3 8.95 -16.34 20.83
N PHE A 4 9.98 -16.71 20.07
CA PHE A 4 10.17 -16.31 18.68
C PHE A 4 9.99 -17.50 17.74
N ILE A 5 9.29 -17.29 16.64
CA ILE A 5 9.23 -18.22 15.51
C ILE A 5 10.14 -17.67 14.41
N GLN A 6 11.10 -18.48 13.98
CA GLN A 6 11.99 -18.18 12.86
C GLN A 6 11.64 -19.07 11.67
N LEU A 7 11.42 -18.45 10.52
CA LEU A 7 11.12 -19.14 9.27
C LEU A 7 12.23 -18.86 8.27
N HIS A 8 12.77 -19.94 7.71
CA HIS A 8 13.81 -19.94 6.70
C HIS A 8 13.27 -20.69 5.48
N LEU A 9 13.18 -20.00 4.35
CA LEU A 9 12.62 -20.57 3.13
C LEU A 9 13.63 -20.44 1.98
N LEU A 10 13.69 -21.48 1.16
CA LEU A 10 14.40 -21.49 -0.12
C LEU A 10 13.37 -21.72 -1.22
N THR A 11 13.19 -20.74 -2.10
CA THR A 11 12.20 -20.78 -3.17
C THR A 11 12.87 -20.54 -4.52
N ALA A 12 12.78 -21.51 -5.41
CA ALA A 12 13.29 -21.36 -6.77
C ALA A 12 12.27 -20.58 -7.61
N TYR A 13 12.73 -19.53 -8.27
CA TYR A 13 11.96 -18.83 -9.28
C TYR A 13 12.64 -18.99 -10.64
N PRO A 14 11.89 -19.31 -11.70
CA PRO A 14 12.42 -19.32 -13.06
C PRO A 14 12.76 -17.90 -13.51
N ALA A 15 13.24 -17.76 -14.74
CA ALA A 15 13.52 -16.47 -15.37
C ALA A 15 12.31 -15.52 -15.25
N ALA A 16 12.44 -14.51 -14.38
CA ALA A 16 11.37 -13.58 -14.07
C ALA A 16 11.91 -12.27 -13.51
N ASN A 17 11.14 -11.19 -13.69
CA ASN A 17 11.42 -9.90 -13.08
C ASN A 17 10.41 -9.63 -11.94
N LEU A 18 10.60 -10.33 -10.82
CA LEU A 18 9.67 -10.38 -9.67
C LEU A 18 9.49 -9.03 -8.97
N ASN A 19 10.57 -8.25 -8.85
CA ASN A 19 10.52 -6.96 -8.18
C ASN A 19 11.46 -5.95 -8.83
N ARG A 20 10.86 -4.93 -9.46
CA ARG A 20 11.55 -3.91 -10.25
C ARG A 20 11.89 -2.66 -9.43
N ASP A 21 12.90 -1.93 -9.89
CA ASP A 21 13.17 -0.54 -9.51
C ASP A 21 12.46 0.44 -10.46
N ASP A 22 12.79 1.73 -10.32
CA ASP A 22 12.12 2.81 -11.03
C ASP A 22 12.47 2.87 -12.52
N SER A 23 13.55 2.19 -12.96
CA SER A 23 13.90 2.02 -14.38
C SER A 23 13.38 0.71 -14.98
N GLY A 24 12.64 -0.09 -14.21
CA GLY A 24 12.08 -1.38 -14.65
C GLY A 24 13.05 -2.55 -14.52
N SER A 25 14.27 -2.34 -14.03
CA SER A 25 15.27 -3.39 -13.85
C SER A 25 14.99 -4.24 -12.59
N PRO A 26 15.34 -5.54 -12.60
CA PRO A 26 15.27 -6.36 -11.40
C PRO A 26 16.09 -5.75 -10.26
N LYS A 27 15.52 -5.67 -9.06
CA LYS A 27 16.25 -5.21 -7.89
C LYS A 27 17.37 -6.19 -7.56
N THR A 28 18.55 -5.64 -7.28
CA THR A 28 19.72 -6.41 -6.86
C THR A 28 20.23 -5.98 -5.48
N VAL A 29 21.19 -6.74 -4.96
CA VAL A 29 21.99 -6.43 -3.77
C VAL A 29 23.39 -7.04 -3.93
N ILE A 30 24.40 -6.37 -3.38
CA ILE A 30 25.76 -6.91 -3.29
C ILE A 30 25.89 -7.61 -1.93
N LEU A 31 26.20 -8.91 -1.94
CA LEU A 31 26.43 -9.68 -0.72
C LEU A 31 27.60 -10.64 -0.92
N GLY A 32 28.62 -10.51 -0.07
CA GLY A 32 29.85 -11.30 -0.18
C GLY A 32 30.65 -10.97 -1.46
N GLY A 33 30.57 -9.73 -1.95
CA GLY A 33 31.26 -9.30 -3.17
C GLY A 33 30.55 -9.62 -4.49
N ALA A 34 29.50 -10.45 -4.46
CA ALA A 34 28.74 -10.83 -5.65
C ALA A 34 27.38 -10.13 -5.73
N THR A 35 26.93 -9.82 -6.95
CA THR A 35 25.60 -9.28 -7.22
C THR A 35 24.57 -10.40 -7.21
N ARG A 36 23.46 -10.18 -6.50
CA ARG A 36 22.35 -11.14 -6.35
C ARG A 36 21.03 -10.45 -6.60
N LEU A 37 20.07 -11.16 -7.20
CA LEU A 37 18.69 -10.68 -7.25
C LEU A 37 18.13 -10.48 -5.84
N ARG A 38 17.25 -9.50 -5.68
CA ARG A 38 16.62 -9.15 -4.41
C ARG A 38 15.13 -8.90 -4.61
N VAL A 39 14.30 -9.51 -3.77
CA VAL A 39 12.88 -9.16 -3.62
C VAL A 39 12.70 -8.36 -2.35
N SER A 40 12.08 -7.20 -2.46
CA SER A 40 11.96 -6.30 -1.34
C SER A 40 10.97 -6.78 -0.28
N SER A 41 11.27 -6.57 1.02
CA SER A 41 10.41 -7.02 2.11
C SER A 41 9.00 -6.42 2.03
N GLN A 42 8.87 -5.18 1.53
CA GLN A 42 7.58 -4.55 1.27
C GLN A 42 6.79 -5.23 0.14
N SER A 43 7.47 -5.71 -0.90
CA SER A 43 6.84 -6.46 -1.99
C SER A 43 6.31 -7.79 -1.47
N LEU A 44 7.13 -8.53 -0.71
CA LEU A 44 6.73 -9.79 -0.05
C LEU A 44 5.53 -9.60 0.88
N LYS A 45 5.63 -8.63 1.82
CA LYS A 45 4.55 -8.33 2.77
C LYS A 45 3.25 -7.97 2.07
N ARG A 46 3.30 -7.16 1.01
CA ARG A 46 2.11 -6.81 0.25
C ARG A 46 1.53 -8.04 -0.45
N ALA A 47 2.37 -8.84 -1.12
CA ALA A 47 1.94 -10.04 -1.83
C ALA A 47 1.23 -11.03 -0.89
N TRP A 48 1.75 -11.25 0.33
CA TRP A 48 1.08 -12.09 1.32
C TRP A 48 -0.24 -11.47 1.80
N ARG A 49 -0.23 -10.17 2.16
CA ARG A 49 -1.41 -9.48 2.69
C ARG A 49 -2.59 -9.40 1.73
N THR A 50 -2.32 -9.37 0.42
CA THR A 50 -3.33 -9.33 -0.65
C THR A 50 -3.46 -10.68 -1.37
N SER A 51 -2.96 -11.76 -0.78
CA SER A 51 -3.16 -13.10 -1.33
C SER A 51 -4.53 -13.61 -0.92
N GLU A 52 -5.18 -14.39 -1.80
CA GLU A 52 -6.50 -14.96 -1.52
C GLU A 52 -6.52 -15.75 -0.21
N LEU A 53 -5.46 -16.53 0.06
CA LEU A 53 -5.34 -17.31 1.29
C LEU A 53 -5.36 -16.41 2.55
N PHE A 54 -4.62 -15.30 2.53
CA PHE A 54 -4.56 -14.38 3.66
C PHE A 54 -5.89 -13.64 3.81
N GLU A 55 -6.50 -13.19 2.70
CA GLU A 55 -7.77 -12.50 2.69
C GLU A 55 -8.92 -13.37 3.20
N GLN A 56 -8.95 -14.65 2.80
CA GLN A 56 -9.94 -15.62 3.26
C GLN A 56 -9.74 -15.98 4.74
N ALA A 57 -8.51 -16.28 5.15
CA ALA A 57 -8.22 -16.72 6.52
C ALA A 57 -8.45 -15.61 7.56
N LEU A 58 -8.30 -14.35 7.17
CA LEU A 58 -8.38 -13.19 8.07
C LEU A 58 -9.49 -12.22 7.67
N ALA A 59 -10.52 -12.72 6.99
CA ALA A 59 -11.66 -11.93 6.52
C ALA A 59 -12.26 -11.10 7.67
N GLY A 60 -12.55 -9.82 7.40
CA GLY A 60 -13.05 -8.88 8.40
C GLY A 60 -12.00 -8.34 9.39
N HIS A 61 -10.77 -8.83 9.35
CA HIS A 61 -9.67 -8.42 10.24
C HIS A 61 -8.47 -7.82 9.51
N ILE A 62 -8.62 -7.42 8.25
CA ILE A 62 -7.55 -6.84 7.42
C ILE A 62 -7.71 -5.34 7.31
N GLY A 63 -6.64 -4.60 7.56
CA GLY A 63 -6.61 -3.16 7.52
C GLY A 63 -6.58 -2.61 6.09
N VAL A 64 -7.16 -1.44 5.91
CA VAL A 64 -7.13 -0.69 4.66
C VAL A 64 -5.99 0.32 4.71
N ARG A 65 -5.11 0.29 3.71
CA ARG A 65 -4.06 1.29 3.52
C ARG A 65 -4.43 2.21 2.38
N SER A 66 -4.84 3.43 2.68
CA SER A 66 -5.31 4.37 1.67
C SER A 66 -5.14 5.82 2.11
N GLY A 67 -4.91 6.71 1.14
CA GLY A 67 -5.00 8.15 1.35
C GLY A 67 -6.44 8.67 1.29
N ARG A 68 -7.39 7.82 0.85
CA ARG A 68 -8.77 8.19 0.49
C ARG A 68 -9.81 7.92 1.58
N ILE A 69 -9.39 7.57 2.79
CA ILE A 69 -10.33 7.20 3.87
C ILE A 69 -11.35 8.30 4.14
N ALA A 70 -10.90 9.56 4.28
CA ALA A 70 -11.80 10.67 4.56
C ALA A 70 -12.60 11.10 3.32
N ARG A 71 -12.10 10.80 2.11
CA ARG A 71 -12.88 10.95 0.88
C ARG A 71 -14.15 10.08 0.89
N GLU A 72 -14.09 8.86 1.43
CA GLU A 72 -15.28 8.01 1.59
C GLU A 72 -16.33 8.68 2.51
N ALA A 73 -15.88 9.35 3.58
CA ALA A 73 -16.77 10.14 4.43
C ALA A 73 -17.42 11.30 3.67
N ALA A 74 -16.66 12.01 2.82
CA ALA A 74 -17.21 13.07 1.97
C ALA A 74 -18.27 12.54 0.99
N THR A 75 -18.01 11.40 0.34
CA THR A 75 -18.97 10.75 -0.57
C THR A 75 -20.27 10.44 0.17
N ILE A 76 -20.20 9.83 1.37
CA ILE A 76 -21.38 9.52 2.19
C ILE A 76 -22.17 10.78 2.55
N LEU A 77 -21.49 11.87 2.91
CA LEU A 77 -22.12 13.14 3.25
C LEU A 77 -22.87 13.74 2.05
N ILE A 78 -22.26 13.72 0.86
CA ILE A 78 -22.86 14.23 -0.39
C ILE A 78 -24.07 13.38 -0.79
N GLU A 79 -23.95 12.06 -0.74
CA GLU A 79 -25.07 11.14 -1.04
C GLU A 79 -26.26 11.33 -0.11
N LYS A 80 -26.01 11.68 1.16
CA LYS A 80 -27.07 12.03 2.14
C LYS A 80 -27.58 13.48 2.02
N GLY A 81 -27.16 14.23 1.00
CA GLY A 81 -27.71 15.55 0.67
C GLY A 81 -27.08 16.72 1.43
N ILE A 82 -25.87 16.57 1.97
CA ILE A 82 -25.07 17.70 2.46
C ILE A 82 -24.45 18.42 1.25
N GLU A 83 -24.48 19.75 1.30
CA GLU A 83 -23.84 20.61 0.30
C GLU A 83 -22.36 20.23 0.10
N ASP A 84 -21.95 19.97 -1.15
CA ASP A 84 -20.60 19.49 -1.52
C ASP A 84 -19.47 20.23 -0.81
N LYS A 85 -19.57 21.55 -0.75
CA LYS A 85 -18.56 22.40 -0.11
C LYS A 85 -18.41 22.08 1.38
N LYS A 86 -19.52 21.90 2.11
CA LYS A 86 -19.52 21.54 3.53
C LYS A 86 -19.06 20.11 3.75
N ALA A 87 -19.50 19.18 2.89
CA ALA A 87 -19.08 17.79 2.96
C ALA A 87 -17.55 17.65 2.82
N ILE A 88 -16.96 18.40 1.88
CA ILE A 88 -15.51 18.47 1.70
C ILE A 88 -14.83 19.10 2.91
N GLU A 89 -15.32 20.24 3.42
CA GLU A 89 -14.76 20.90 4.61
C GLU A 89 -14.74 19.96 5.82
N TRP A 90 -15.82 19.23 6.10
CA TRP A 90 -15.90 18.28 7.21
C TRP A 90 -14.99 17.07 7.00
N ALA A 91 -14.89 16.58 5.76
CA ALA A 91 -13.98 15.49 5.44
C ALA A 91 -12.51 15.89 5.52
N VAL A 92 -12.15 17.15 5.24
CA VAL A 92 -10.80 17.67 5.45
C VAL A 92 -10.42 17.60 6.93
N GLU A 93 -11.33 17.91 7.85
CA GLU A 93 -11.08 17.76 9.29
C GLU A 93 -10.83 16.28 9.69
N ILE A 94 -11.62 15.35 9.13
CA ILE A 94 -11.40 13.91 9.32
C ILE A 94 -10.04 13.47 8.75
N ALA A 95 -9.68 13.94 7.54
CA ALA A 95 -8.41 13.66 6.91
C ALA A 95 -7.23 14.19 7.76
N ASP A 96 -7.38 15.40 8.30
CA ASP A 96 -6.37 16.07 9.11
C ASP A 96 -6.21 15.47 10.52
N TYR A 97 -7.23 14.75 11.00
CA TYR A 97 -7.12 13.92 12.20
C TYR A 97 -6.36 12.62 11.93
N LEU A 98 -6.71 11.91 10.86
CA LEU A 98 -6.11 10.61 10.50
C LEU A 98 -4.65 10.75 10.05
N GLY A 99 -4.35 11.84 9.35
CA GLY A 99 -3.02 12.14 8.80
C GLY A 99 -2.89 13.63 8.51
N LYS A 100 -2.03 14.00 7.58
CA LYS A 100 -1.95 15.37 7.10
C LYS A 100 -2.86 15.51 5.88
N ALA A 101 -3.90 16.32 5.94
CA ALA A 101 -4.76 16.56 4.79
C ALA A 101 -3.95 17.17 3.63
N LYS A 102 -4.25 16.78 2.39
CA LYS A 102 -3.63 17.37 1.21
C LYS A 102 -4.04 18.83 1.13
N LYS A 103 -3.07 19.73 1.32
CA LYS A 103 -3.28 21.13 0.96
C LYS A 103 -3.42 21.18 -0.55
N ASP A 104 -4.49 21.80 -1.01
CA ASP A 104 -4.76 22.02 -2.41
C ASP A 104 -3.71 23.03 -2.94
N LYS A 105 -2.49 22.53 -3.20
CA LYS A 105 -1.44 23.33 -3.83
C LYS A 105 -2.00 23.71 -5.19
N LYS A 106 -2.18 25.01 -5.44
CA LYS A 106 -2.29 25.56 -6.79
C LYS A 106 -0.98 25.22 -7.53
N GLN A 107 -0.81 23.97 -7.96
CA GLN A 107 0.22 23.62 -8.92
C GLN A 107 -0.21 24.25 -10.24
N LYS A 108 0.61 25.19 -10.70
CA LYS A 108 0.32 26.11 -11.79
C LYS A 108 0.18 25.46 -13.17
N ASN A 109 0.21 24.13 -13.34
CA ASN A 109 0.51 23.56 -14.67
C ASN A 109 -0.11 22.23 -15.11
N ASP A 110 -1.19 21.68 -14.51
CA ASP A 110 -1.80 20.45 -15.05
C ASP A 110 -3.27 20.62 -15.49
N LYS A 111 -3.49 20.41 -16.80
CA LYS A 111 -4.77 20.38 -17.53
C LYS A 111 -5.56 19.08 -17.26
N LYS A 112 -5.82 18.72 -15.99
CA LYS A 112 -6.78 17.65 -15.65
C LYS A 112 -7.94 18.24 -14.85
N PRO A 113 -9.19 17.78 -15.08
CA PRO A 113 -10.32 18.19 -14.26
C PRO A 113 -10.00 17.87 -12.80
N LYS A 114 -9.93 18.90 -11.96
CA LYS A 114 -9.63 18.76 -10.52
C LYS A 114 -10.84 18.11 -9.87
N ASP A 115 -10.65 16.89 -9.40
CA ASP A 115 -11.61 16.24 -8.52
C ASP A 115 -11.65 17.00 -7.18
N PRO A 116 -12.77 17.65 -6.82
CA PRO A 116 -12.86 18.49 -5.63
C PRO A 116 -12.62 17.70 -4.33
N LEU A 117 -12.83 16.38 -4.35
CA LEU A 117 -12.59 15.47 -3.22
C LEU A 117 -11.11 15.20 -2.95
N THR A 118 -10.19 15.64 -3.82
CA THR A 118 -8.74 15.45 -3.62
C THR A 118 -8.25 16.13 -2.33
N SER A 119 -8.91 17.22 -1.92
CA SER A 119 -8.62 17.94 -0.67
C SER A 119 -8.95 17.12 0.59
N ALA A 120 -9.92 16.20 0.50
CA ALA A 120 -10.30 15.27 1.56
C ALA A 120 -9.38 14.03 1.62
N GLU A 121 -8.34 13.95 0.80
CA GLU A 121 -7.34 12.89 0.90
C GLU A 121 -6.17 13.30 1.81
N THR A 122 -5.50 12.31 2.39
CA THR A 122 -4.27 12.52 3.17
C THR A 122 -3.03 12.53 2.26
N GLU A 123 -2.02 13.35 2.60
CA GLU A 123 -0.74 13.43 1.88
C GLU A 123 0.04 12.10 1.93
N GLN A 124 -0.06 11.41 3.07
CA GLN A 124 0.57 10.12 3.32
C GLN A 124 -0.50 9.05 3.43
N LEU A 125 -0.21 7.83 2.96
CA LEU A 125 -1.13 6.71 3.16
C LEU A 125 -1.27 6.41 4.65
N VAL A 126 -2.51 6.35 5.12
CA VAL A 126 -2.83 5.85 6.47
C VAL A 126 -3.25 4.40 6.37
N HIS A 127 -2.86 3.59 7.36
CA HIS A 127 -3.27 2.19 7.47
C HIS A 127 -4.20 2.07 8.67
N ILE A 128 -5.47 1.82 8.42
CA ILE A 128 -6.51 1.77 9.45
C ILE A 128 -7.14 0.39 9.51
N SER A 129 -7.63 0.00 10.68
CA SER A 129 -8.40 -1.21 10.89
C SER A 129 -9.82 -1.10 10.34
N PRO A 130 -10.51 -2.22 10.11
CA PRO A 130 -11.94 -2.23 9.75
C PRO A 130 -12.81 -1.45 10.75
N ALA A 131 -12.58 -1.61 12.06
CA ALA A 131 -13.34 -0.91 13.10
C ALA A 131 -13.14 0.61 13.06
N GLU A 132 -11.92 1.09 12.77
CA GLU A 132 -11.65 2.52 12.58
C GLU A 132 -12.30 3.04 11.29
N PHE A 133 -12.34 2.23 10.24
CA PHE A 133 -12.99 2.61 8.98
C PHE A 133 -14.52 2.69 9.13
N ASP A 134 -15.11 1.73 9.83
CA ASP A 134 -16.54 1.74 10.13
C ASP A 134 -16.90 2.92 11.04
N ALA A 135 -16.02 3.31 11.97
CA ALA A 135 -16.21 4.52 12.78
C ALA A 135 -16.21 5.80 11.93
N VAL A 136 -15.35 5.88 10.91
CA VAL A 136 -15.35 7.00 9.94
C VAL A 136 -16.67 7.07 9.19
N LYS A 137 -17.18 5.93 8.70
CA LYS A 137 -18.47 5.87 7.98
C LYS A 137 -19.64 6.20 8.88
N ALA A 138 -19.66 5.65 10.10
CA ALA A 138 -20.69 5.94 11.09
C ALA A 138 -20.72 7.43 11.46
N LEU A 139 -19.54 8.04 11.64
CA LEU A 139 -19.43 9.47 11.86
C LEU A 139 -20.00 10.26 10.67
N ALA A 140 -19.65 9.91 9.43
CA ALA A 140 -20.19 10.57 8.25
C ALA A 140 -21.72 10.50 8.20
N HIS A 141 -22.31 9.34 8.53
CA HIS A 141 -23.76 9.19 8.61
C HIS A 141 -24.39 10.05 9.71
N GLN A 142 -23.78 10.12 10.90
CA GLN A 142 -24.26 10.94 12.01
C GLN A 142 -24.20 12.44 11.66
N LEU A 143 -23.09 12.91 11.08
CA LEU A 143 -22.93 14.31 10.68
C LEU A 143 -23.93 14.72 9.58
N ALA A 144 -24.27 13.80 8.67
CA ALA A 144 -25.30 14.03 7.68
C ALA A 144 -26.69 14.21 8.29
N GLU A 145 -27.04 13.39 9.29
CA GLU A 145 -28.33 13.44 9.98
C GLU A 145 -28.47 14.69 10.86
N GLU A 146 -27.41 15.02 11.60
CA GLU A 146 -27.38 16.19 12.49
C GLU A 146 -27.10 17.51 11.74
N LYS A 147 -26.72 17.44 10.45
CA LYS A 147 -26.37 18.57 9.57
C LYS A 147 -25.39 19.55 10.21
N ARG A 148 -24.39 19.04 10.91
CA ARG A 148 -23.37 19.85 11.60
C ARG A 148 -21.95 19.40 11.28
N ALA A 149 -21.01 20.30 11.53
CA ALA A 149 -19.59 19.99 11.47
C ALA A 149 -19.17 18.99 12.57
N PRO A 150 -18.11 18.19 12.32
CA PRO A 150 -17.51 17.33 13.33
C PRO A 150 -17.00 18.14 14.53
N LYS A 151 -17.17 17.60 15.74
CA LYS A 151 -16.57 18.16 16.96
C LYS A 151 -15.28 17.42 17.27
N GLU A 152 -14.40 18.02 18.08
CA GLU A 152 -13.14 17.37 18.49
C GLU A 152 -13.33 15.98 19.11
N LYS A 153 -14.42 15.79 19.86
CA LYS A 153 -14.76 14.49 20.47
C LYS A 153 -15.16 13.44 19.44
N ASP A 154 -15.80 13.85 18.35
CA ASP A 154 -16.27 12.96 17.30
C ASP A 154 -15.09 12.45 16.45
N LEU A 155 -14.05 13.27 16.33
CA LEU A 155 -12.83 12.95 15.57
C LEU A 155 -11.98 11.86 16.23
N ALA A 156 -12.29 11.38 17.43
CA ALA A 156 -11.56 10.31 18.12
C ALA A 156 -11.76 8.92 17.47
N LEU A 157 -11.37 8.80 16.20
CA LEU A 157 -11.66 7.66 15.32
C LEU A 157 -10.65 6.51 15.45
N LEU A 158 -9.41 6.83 15.81
CA LEU A 158 -8.31 5.87 15.95
C LEU A 158 -8.46 5.06 17.24
N ARG A 159 -8.14 3.77 17.16
CA ARG A 159 -8.32 2.81 18.24
C ARG A 159 -7.02 2.05 18.53
N LYS A 160 -6.97 1.49 19.74
CA LYS A 160 -5.92 0.55 20.17
C LYS A 160 -6.46 -0.88 20.30
N ASP A 161 -7.75 -1.02 20.59
CA ASP A 161 -8.49 -2.27 20.59
C ASP A 161 -8.94 -2.66 19.17
N ARG A 162 -9.26 -3.95 18.96
CA ARG A 162 -9.81 -4.49 17.70
C ARG A 162 -8.98 -4.12 16.47
N MET A 163 -7.66 -4.19 16.62
CA MET A 163 -6.70 -3.88 15.56
C MET A 163 -6.79 -4.88 14.42
N ALA A 164 -6.47 -4.44 13.20
CA ALA A 164 -6.30 -5.36 12.09
C ALA A 164 -5.05 -6.23 12.24
N VAL A 165 -5.14 -7.48 11.81
CA VAL A 165 -4.07 -8.48 11.95
C VAL A 165 -2.83 -8.06 11.16
N ASP A 166 -3.00 -7.51 9.96
CA ASP A 166 -1.88 -7.02 9.14
C ASP A 166 -1.16 -5.80 9.76
N ILE A 167 -1.89 -4.96 10.50
CA ILE A 167 -1.30 -3.86 11.28
C ILE A 167 -0.52 -4.43 12.48
N ALA A 168 -1.05 -5.42 13.19
CA ALA A 168 -0.35 -6.06 14.30
C ALA A 168 0.93 -6.78 13.82
N MET A 169 0.84 -7.50 12.69
CA MET A 169 1.96 -8.21 12.10
C MET A 169 3.05 -7.26 11.58
N PHE A 170 2.68 -6.24 10.79
CA PHE A 170 3.65 -5.43 10.03
C PHE A 170 3.84 -4.00 10.55
N GLY A 171 3.15 -3.65 11.62
CA GLY A 171 3.21 -2.35 12.26
C GLY A 171 2.39 -1.28 11.55
N ARG A 172 2.20 -0.17 12.25
CA ARG A 172 1.55 1.05 11.76
C ARG A 172 2.30 2.27 12.26
N MET A 173 2.51 3.23 11.37
CA MET A 173 3.07 4.54 11.69
C MET A 173 2.11 5.65 11.24
N LEU A 174 1.76 6.54 12.17
CA LEU A 174 0.92 7.72 11.97
C LEU A 174 1.69 8.95 12.48
N ALA A 175 2.16 9.79 11.56
CA ALA A 175 3.03 10.93 11.90
C ALA A 175 2.36 11.94 12.86
N LYS A 176 1.07 12.24 12.66
CA LYS A 176 0.33 13.17 13.50
C LYS A 176 -0.11 12.61 14.85
N LYS A 177 -0.26 11.29 14.94
CA LYS A 177 -0.81 10.60 16.10
C LYS A 177 0.09 9.43 16.51
N PRO A 178 1.33 9.72 16.94
CA PRO A 178 2.31 8.68 17.25
C PRO A 178 1.88 7.76 18.39
N GLY A 179 0.98 8.21 19.27
CA GLY A 179 0.40 7.40 20.35
C GLY A 179 -0.46 6.21 19.86
N PHE A 180 -0.80 6.16 18.56
CA PHE A 180 -1.51 5.06 17.90
C PHE A 180 -0.59 4.24 16.97
N ASN A 181 0.72 4.49 17.00
CA ASN A 181 1.67 3.64 16.31
C ASN A 181 1.64 2.23 16.90
N VAL A 182 1.78 1.24 16.02
CA VAL A 182 1.83 -0.18 16.38
C VAL A 182 3.18 -0.69 15.96
N GLU A 183 3.91 -1.28 16.90
CA GLU A 183 5.17 -1.95 16.60
C GLU A 183 4.87 -3.32 15.94
N ALA A 184 5.58 -3.63 14.86
CA ALA A 184 5.39 -4.87 14.14
C ALA A 184 5.76 -6.10 14.99
N ALA A 185 4.88 -7.11 15.02
CA ALA A 185 5.21 -8.40 15.60
C ALA A 185 6.11 -9.26 14.69
N CYS A 186 6.06 -9.02 13.37
CA CYS A 186 6.80 -9.77 12.36
C CYS A 186 7.88 -8.90 11.70
N GLN A 187 9.13 -9.37 11.76
CA GLN A 187 10.26 -8.82 11.03
C GLN A 187 10.49 -9.66 9.76
N VAL A 188 10.46 -9.00 8.60
CA VAL A 188 10.60 -9.65 7.29
C VAL A 188 11.83 -9.09 6.62
N ALA A 189 12.82 -9.94 6.35
CA ALA A 189 14.01 -9.55 5.62
C ALA A 189 13.72 -9.37 4.12
N HIS A 190 14.61 -8.66 3.41
CA HIS A 190 14.65 -8.74 1.95
C HIS A 190 15.05 -10.17 1.56
N ALA A 191 14.33 -10.77 0.61
CA ALA A 191 14.78 -12.04 0.05
C ALA A 191 15.87 -11.77 -0.98
N PHE A 192 16.86 -12.66 -1.08
CA PHE A 192 17.98 -12.52 -2.01
C PHE A 192 18.38 -13.86 -2.62
N GLY A 193 18.94 -13.83 -3.82
CA GLY A 193 19.47 -15.02 -4.50
C GLY A 193 20.64 -15.62 -3.73
N VAL A 194 20.65 -16.94 -3.54
CA VAL A 194 21.74 -17.63 -2.82
C VAL A 194 23.03 -17.73 -3.64
N SER A 195 22.92 -17.74 -4.97
CA SER A 195 24.03 -17.67 -5.92
C SER A 195 24.18 -16.26 -6.50
N GLU A 196 25.36 -15.96 -7.02
CA GLU A 196 25.53 -14.81 -7.92
C GLU A 196 24.54 -14.89 -9.08
N THR A 197 24.04 -13.73 -9.52
CA THR A 197 23.08 -13.67 -10.63
C THR A 197 23.44 -12.52 -11.55
N ILE A 198 23.49 -12.84 -12.85
CA ILE A 198 23.59 -11.87 -13.93
C ILE A 198 22.17 -11.53 -14.36
N VAL A 199 21.86 -10.24 -14.47
CA VAL A 199 20.61 -9.77 -15.06
C VAL A 199 20.75 -9.86 -16.57
N GLU A 200 19.84 -10.58 -17.20
CA GLU A 200 19.75 -10.72 -18.66
C GLU A 200 18.75 -9.70 -19.20
N ASN A 201 19.03 -9.12 -20.37
CA ASN A 201 18.12 -8.20 -21.04
C ASN A 201 17.31 -8.95 -22.10
N ASP A 202 15.99 -8.86 -22.01
CA ASP A 202 15.06 -9.32 -23.03
C ASP A 202 14.73 -8.16 -23.98
N PHE A 203 15.11 -8.29 -25.26
CA PHE A 203 14.76 -7.33 -26.31
C PHE A 203 13.47 -7.79 -26.98
N PHE A 204 12.42 -6.99 -26.89
CA PHE A 204 11.12 -7.33 -27.48
C PHE A 204 10.61 -6.22 -28.39
N THR A 205 9.75 -6.63 -29.33
CA THR A 205 9.07 -5.71 -30.24
C THR A 205 7.56 -5.89 -30.14
N ALA A 206 6.81 -4.81 -30.34
CA ALA A 206 5.37 -4.89 -30.58
C ALA A 206 5.13 -4.70 -32.08
N VAL A 207 4.54 -5.71 -32.71
CA VAL A 207 4.24 -5.71 -34.15
C VAL A 207 2.88 -5.06 -34.38
N ASP A 208 2.79 -4.21 -35.41
CA ASP A 208 1.56 -3.61 -35.92
C ASP A 208 0.98 -4.51 -37.02
N ASP A 209 -0.10 -5.20 -36.69
CA ASP A 209 -0.78 -6.16 -37.57
C ASP A 209 -1.35 -5.53 -38.86
N LEU A 210 -1.57 -4.20 -38.89
CA LEU A 210 -2.15 -3.50 -40.05
C LEU A 210 -1.09 -2.83 -40.94
N ARG A 211 0.18 -2.82 -40.53
CA ARG A 211 1.26 -2.22 -41.29
C ARG A 211 1.79 -3.18 -42.36
N GLN A 212 1.97 -2.68 -43.59
CA GLN A 212 2.44 -3.53 -44.70
C GLN A 212 3.87 -4.03 -44.44
N ALA A 213 4.11 -5.31 -44.72
CA ALA A 213 5.37 -6.02 -44.44
C ALA A 213 6.63 -5.42 -45.10
N SER A 214 6.47 -4.53 -46.09
CA SER A 214 7.56 -3.91 -46.85
C SER A 214 8.19 -2.67 -46.19
N GLU A 215 7.59 -2.12 -45.14
CA GLU A 215 8.14 -0.98 -44.37
C GLU A 215 8.45 -1.42 -42.93
N ASP A 216 9.67 -1.94 -42.72
CA ASP A 216 10.23 -2.36 -41.43
C ASP A 216 9.53 -3.52 -40.72
N ALA A 217 9.18 -4.58 -41.47
CA ALA A 217 8.61 -5.84 -40.96
C ALA A 217 7.39 -5.69 -40.02
N GLY A 218 6.73 -4.53 -40.04
CA GLY A 218 5.61 -4.22 -39.15
C GLY A 218 5.99 -3.88 -37.71
N ALA A 219 7.26 -3.62 -37.37
CA ALA A 219 7.63 -3.23 -36.01
C ALA A 219 7.05 -1.85 -35.64
N GLY A 220 6.16 -1.81 -34.64
CA GLY A 220 5.55 -0.58 -34.12
C GLY A 220 6.26 -0.02 -32.87
N HIS A 221 6.97 -0.87 -32.12
CA HIS A 221 7.72 -0.49 -30.91
C HIS A 221 8.84 -1.50 -30.62
N VAL A 222 9.94 -1.04 -30.02
CA VAL A 222 11.07 -1.85 -29.55
C VAL A 222 11.46 -1.36 -28.17
N ASP A 223 11.63 -2.27 -27.22
CA ASP A 223 12.07 -1.95 -25.86
C ASP A 223 12.86 -3.12 -25.24
N GLU A 224 13.50 -2.88 -24.09
CA GLU A 224 14.23 -3.89 -23.34
C GLU A 224 13.73 -4.06 -21.90
N THR A 225 13.74 -5.29 -21.40
CA THR A 225 13.44 -5.55 -19.98
C THR A 225 14.43 -6.53 -19.36
N GLY A 226 14.98 -6.16 -18.20
CA GLY A 226 15.84 -7.05 -17.43
C GLY A 226 15.05 -8.18 -16.75
N PHE A 227 15.61 -9.38 -16.70
CA PHE A 227 15.10 -10.52 -15.94
C PHE A 227 16.25 -11.38 -15.38
N GLY A 228 15.91 -12.35 -14.54
CA GLY A 228 16.87 -13.35 -14.09
C GLY A 228 16.20 -14.49 -13.35
N SER A 229 16.96 -15.53 -13.03
CA SER A 229 16.50 -16.68 -12.27
C SER A 229 17.41 -16.91 -11.06
N ALA A 230 16.84 -17.34 -9.94
CA ALA A 230 17.61 -17.66 -8.75
C ALA A 230 16.81 -18.52 -7.77
N LEU A 231 17.55 -19.23 -6.91
CA LEU A 231 17.02 -19.76 -5.66
C LEU A 231 17.09 -18.65 -4.60
N PHE A 232 15.95 -18.18 -4.12
CA PHE A 232 15.87 -17.09 -3.16
C PHE A 232 15.83 -17.61 -1.72
N TYR A 233 16.67 -17.04 -0.86
CA TYR A 233 16.57 -17.19 0.57
C TYR A 233 15.66 -16.11 1.16
N THR A 234 14.64 -16.54 1.91
CA THR A 234 13.72 -15.65 2.63
C THR A 234 13.79 -15.94 4.12
N TYR A 235 13.91 -14.89 4.92
CA TYR A 235 13.92 -14.97 6.38
C TYR A 235 12.81 -14.12 7.01
N ILE A 236 12.08 -14.72 7.95
CA ILE A 236 11.01 -14.08 8.71
C ILE A 236 11.17 -14.44 10.18
N LEU A 237 11.04 -13.45 11.05
CA LEU A 237 11.01 -13.62 12.51
C LEU A 237 9.66 -13.09 13.03
N SER A 238 8.98 -13.87 13.85
CA SER A 238 7.72 -13.47 14.49
C SER A 238 7.84 -13.57 16.01
N ALA A 239 7.48 -12.49 16.72
CA ALA A 239 7.44 -12.45 18.18
C ALA A 239 6.01 -12.77 18.67
N LEU A 240 5.79 -13.98 19.18
CA LEU A 240 4.46 -14.48 19.56
C LEU A 240 3.78 -13.60 20.62
N ILE A 241 4.54 -13.08 21.58
CA ILE A 241 4.01 -12.21 22.66
C ILE A 241 3.34 -10.94 22.11
N LYS A 242 3.76 -10.45 20.92
CA LYS A 242 3.19 -9.23 20.33
C LYS A 242 1.93 -9.51 19.50
N ILE A 243 1.61 -10.76 19.19
CA ILE A 243 0.44 -11.14 18.38
C ILE A 243 -0.81 -11.34 19.26
N CYS A 244 -0.66 -11.66 20.54
CA CYS A 244 -1.76 -12.03 21.44
C CYS A 244 -2.52 -10.84 22.10
N TRP A 245 -2.65 -9.69 21.43
CA TRP A 245 -3.33 -8.49 21.96
C TRP A 245 -4.63 -8.18 21.23
#